data_AF-A0A371K0T2-F1
#
_entry.id   AF-A0A371K0T2-F1
#
_cell.length_a   1.000
_cell.length_b   1.000
_cell.length_c   1.000
_cell.angle_alpha   90.00
_cell.angle_beta   90.00
_cell.angle_gamma   90.00
#
_symmetry.space_group_name_H-M   'P 1'
#
loop_
_entity.id
_entity.type
_entity.pdbx_description
1 polymer ?
#
loop_
_entity_poly.entity_id
_entity_poly.type
_entity_poly.pdbx_seq_one_letter_code
_entity_poly.pdbx_strand_id
1 'polypeptide(L)'
;MLNPTTKQIRRRDHRGASVPALPTLNGSPHDVERGFQFLYSLIEVRVMERLEEIFDRIRRMEAAMSTQLTTSHRAIRLPEVLDMLGISKSTLYGRLDPASRSYDPRMPKPFKLGNSDRSPTVWWNTDIKTFLESCANAHRPN
;
A
#
# COMPACT_ATOMS: atom_id res chain seq x y z
N MET A 1 -5.40 -20.19 -25.67
CA MET A 1 -6.03 -18.89 -25.35
C MET A 1 -5.14 -18.15 -24.35
N LEU A 2 -4.23 -17.30 -24.83
CA LEU A 2 -3.41 -16.42 -24.02
C LEU A 2 -3.49 -15.00 -24.62
N ASN A 3 -3.84 -14.02 -23.79
CA ASN A 3 -3.79 -12.60 -24.14
C ASN A 3 -2.38 -12.05 -23.92
N PRO A 4 -1.82 -11.26 -24.85
CA PRO A 4 -0.71 -10.37 -24.58
C PRO A 4 -1.19 -8.92 -24.55
N THR A 5 -1.10 -8.24 -23.40
CA THR A 5 -1.23 -6.77 -23.34
C THR A 5 -0.11 -6.18 -22.51
N THR A 6 1.07 -6.08 -23.11
CA THR A 6 2.16 -5.21 -22.65
C THR A 6 1.83 -3.78 -23.08
N LYS A 7 1.38 -2.94 -22.14
CA LYS A 7 1.29 -1.49 -22.37
C LYS A 7 2.70 -0.90 -22.38
N GLN A 8 3.12 -0.50 -23.59
CA GLN A 8 4.32 0.28 -23.88
C GLN A 8 4.44 1.51 -22.96
N ILE A 9 5.50 1.53 -22.15
CA ILE A 9 5.95 2.71 -21.41
C ILE A 9 6.54 3.68 -22.44
N ARG A 10 5.77 4.70 -22.82
CA ARG A 10 6.28 5.82 -23.63
C ARG A 10 7.32 6.57 -22.80
N ARG A 11 8.60 6.41 -23.16
CA ARG A 11 9.67 7.29 -22.71
C ARG A 11 9.32 8.70 -23.18
N ARG A 12 9.00 9.59 -22.23
CA ARG A 12 8.76 11.00 -22.50
C ARG A 12 10.14 11.63 -22.68
N ASP A 13 10.52 11.89 -23.94
CA ASP A 13 11.76 12.59 -24.27
C ASP A 13 11.80 13.95 -23.57
N HIS A 14 12.82 14.18 -22.74
CA HIS A 14 13.09 15.47 -22.10
C HIS A 14 13.98 16.38 -22.97
N ARG A 15 13.86 16.27 -24.30
CA ARG A 15 14.53 17.17 -25.24
C ARG A 15 13.63 18.39 -25.46
N GLY A 16 13.75 19.41 -24.59
CA GLY A 16 13.01 20.66 -24.80
C GLY A 16 13.01 21.69 -23.67
N ALA A 17 13.67 21.47 -22.53
CA ALA A 17 13.89 22.57 -21.59
C ALA A 17 15.01 23.46 -22.16
N SER A 18 14.62 24.54 -22.84
CA SER A 18 15.55 25.57 -23.32
C SER A 18 16.36 26.07 -22.12
N VAL A 19 17.66 25.78 -22.09
CA VAL A 19 18.56 26.30 -21.06
C VAL A 19 18.56 27.82 -21.21
N PRO A 20 18.14 28.60 -20.20
CA PRO A 20 18.18 30.05 -20.28
C PRO A 20 19.62 30.51 -20.49
N ALA A 21 19.83 31.46 -21.40
CA ALA A 21 21.16 31.94 -21.76
C ALA A 21 21.90 32.49 -20.53
N LEU A 22 23.15 32.05 -20.35
CA LEU A 22 24.01 32.51 -19.26
C LEU A 22 24.22 34.03 -19.35
N PRO A 23 24.15 34.77 -18.23
CA PRO A 23 24.51 36.18 -18.22
C PRO A 23 26.00 36.35 -18.57
N THR A 24 26.32 37.32 -19.44
CA THR A 24 27.70 37.64 -19.81
C THR A 24 28.43 38.23 -18.60
N LEU A 25 29.40 37.49 -18.05
CA LEU A 25 30.15 37.90 -16.86
C LEU A 25 31.39 38.70 -17.27
N ASN A 26 31.38 40.03 -17.14
CA ASN A 26 32.53 40.89 -17.47
C ASN A 26 33.52 41.05 -16.30
N GLY A 27 33.50 40.15 -15.31
CA GLY A 27 34.42 40.16 -14.16
C GLY A 27 34.12 41.23 -13.10
N SER A 28 33.03 42.00 -13.25
CA SER A 28 32.56 42.92 -12.22
C SER A 28 32.00 42.14 -11.01
N PRO A 29 32.27 42.54 -9.75
CA PRO A 29 31.72 41.89 -8.56
C PRO A 29 30.18 41.74 -8.60
N HIS A 30 29.49 42.69 -9.22
CA HIS A 30 28.03 42.66 -9.41
C HIS A 30 27.56 41.67 -10.47
N ASP A 31 28.41 41.29 -11.42
CA ASP A 31 28.08 40.30 -12.44
C ASP A 31 28.26 38.89 -11.88
N VAL A 32 29.30 38.69 -11.07
CA VAL A 32 29.54 37.44 -10.35
C VAL A 32 28.38 37.12 -9.40
N GLU A 33 27.91 38.10 -8.61
CA GLU A 33 26.73 37.95 -7.75
C GLU A 33 25.47 37.58 -8.57
N ARG A 34 25.25 38.23 -9.72
CA ARG A 34 24.12 37.90 -10.61
C ARG A 34 24.21 36.49 -11.19
N GLY A 35 25.41 36.03 -11.52
CA GLY A 35 25.66 34.65 -11.96
C GLY A 35 25.32 33.63 -10.87
N PHE A 36 25.73 33.88 -9.63
CA PHE A 36 25.40 33.03 -8.49
C PHE A 36 23.90 33.03 -8.20
N GLN A 37 23.24 34.20 -8.15
CA GLN A 37 21.79 34.30 -7.95
C GLN A 37 21.00 33.56 -9.04
N PHE A 38 21.47 33.60 -10.29
CA PHE A 38 20.86 32.85 -11.39
C PHE A 38 21.02 31.33 -11.20
N LEU A 39 22.22 30.84 -10.84
CA LEU A 39 22.44 29.42 -10.55
C LEU A 39 21.62 28.94 -9.35
N TYR A 40 21.53 29.74 -8.28
CA TYR A 40 20.66 29.45 -7.14
C TYR A 40 19.20 29.38 -7.55
N SER A 41 18.70 30.34 -8.36
CA SER A 41 17.33 30.30 -8.88
C SER A 41 17.06 29.06 -9.74
N LEU A 42 18.04 28.63 -10.55
CA LEU A 42 17.90 27.47 -11.44
C LEU A 42 17.94 26.14 -10.66
N ILE A 43 18.73 26.07 -9.59
CA ILE A 43 18.77 24.96 -8.65
C ILE A 43 17.46 24.92 -7.84
N GLU A 44 16.99 26.05 -7.32
CA GLU A 44 15.74 26.14 -6.57
C GLU A 44 14.54 25.69 -7.40
N VAL A 45 14.38 26.20 -8.64
CA VAL A 45 13.28 25.78 -9.52
C VAL A 45 13.34 24.28 -9.80
N ARG A 46 14.52 23.72 -10.08
CA ARG A 46 14.67 22.28 -10.37
C ARG A 46 14.44 21.40 -9.13
N VAL A 47 14.87 21.84 -7.96
CA VAL A 47 14.65 21.15 -6.69
C VAL A 47 13.16 21.20 -6.33
N MET A 48 12.51 22.36 -6.48
CA MET A 48 11.09 22.52 -6.18
C MET A 48 10.19 21.68 -7.10
N GLU A 49 10.46 21.65 -8.42
CA GLU A 49 9.74 20.75 -9.35
C GLU A 49 9.83 19.29 -8.89
N ARG A 50 11.02 18.85 -8.46
CA ARG A 50 11.25 17.48 -8.01
C ARG A 50 10.60 17.21 -6.65
N LEU A 51 10.57 18.20 -5.75
CA LEU A 51 9.91 18.10 -4.46
C LEU A 51 8.40 18.00 -4.61
N GLU A 52 7.79 18.82 -5.47
CA GLU A 52 6.37 18.73 -5.79
C GLU A 52 6.02 17.35 -6.36
N GLU A 53 6.84 16.82 -7.28
CA GLU A 53 6.63 15.47 -7.82
C GLU A 53 6.70 14.39 -6.74
N ILE A 54 7.66 14.49 -5.81
CA ILE A 54 7.80 13.57 -4.68
C ILE A 54 6.59 13.68 -3.74
N PHE A 55 6.18 14.88 -3.38
CA PHE A 55 5.04 15.10 -2.49
C PHE A 55 3.73 14.63 -3.13
N ASP A 56 3.49 14.91 -4.41
CA ASP A 56 2.33 14.40 -5.13
C ASP A 56 2.35 12.89 -5.28
N ARG A 57 3.54 12.29 -5.43
CA ARG A 57 3.68 10.83 -5.44
C ARG A 57 3.31 10.25 -4.07
N ILE A 58 3.80 10.83 -2.97
CA ILE A 58 3.47 10.40 -1.61
C ILE A 58 1.96 10.53 -1.37
N ARG A 59 1.37 11.68 -1.71
CA ARG A 59 -0.07 11.94 -1.54
C ARG A 59 -0.93 10.98 -2.36
N ARG A 60 -0.52 10.66 -3.60
CA ARG A 60 -1.19 9.65 -4.44
C ARG A 60 -1.07 8.24 -3.86
N MET A 61 0.08 7.89 -3.28
CA MET A 61 0.25 6.61 -2.60
C MET A 61 -0.61 6.52 -1.33
N GLU A 62 -0.69 7.59 -0.56
CA GLU A 62 -1.52 7.67 0.64
C GLU A 62 -3.01 7.45 0.32
N ALA A 63 -3.53 8.09 -0.74
CA ALA A 63 -4.91 7.88 -1.20
C ALA A 63 -5.18 6.42 -1.61
N ALA A 64 -4.21 5.77 -2.26
CA ALA A 64 -4.30 4.34 -2.61
C ALA A 64 -4.21 3.43 -1.37
N MET A 65 -3.34 3.73 -0.41
CA MET A 65 -3.19 2.95 0.84
C MET A 65 -4.39 3.07 1.77
N SER A 66 -5.01 4.25 1.88
CA SER A 66 -6.21 4.47 2.70
C SER A 66 -7.40 3.61 2.23
N THR A 67 -7.52 3.40 0.92
CA THR A 67 -8.54 2.49 0.36
C THR A 67 -8.29 1.03 0.76
N GLN A 68 -7.02 0.60 0.90
CA GLN A 68 -6.71 -0.75 1.39
C GLN A 68 -6.99 -0.90 2.90
N LEU A 69 -6.66 0.10 3.71
CA LEU A 69 -6.91 0.10 5.15
C LEU A 69 -8.40 0.05 5.51
N THR A 70 -9.28 0.68 4.72
CA THR A 70 -10.74 0.60 4.97
C THR A 70 -11.33 -0.79 4.68
N THR A 71 -10.83 -1.50 3.67
CA THR A 71 -11.19 -2.92 3.46
C THR A 71 -10.65 -3.85 4.54
N SER A 72 -9.61 -3.38 5.26
CA SER A 72 -8.97 -4.14 6.32
C SER A 72 -9.82 -4.17 7.61
N HIS A 73 -10.55 -3.10 7.92
CA HIS A 73 -11.41 -3.03 9.11
C HIS A 73 -12.85 -3.52 8.89
N ARG A 74 -13.05 -4.55 8.05
CA ARG A 74 -14.38 -5.13 7.82
C ARG A 74 -14.61 -6.35 8.72
N ALA A 75 -15.69 -6.34 9.50
CA ALA A 75 -16.16 -7.52 10.20
C ALA A 75 -16.95 -8.44 9.26
N ILE A 76 -16.67 -9.74 9.30
CA ILE A 76 -17.30 -10.78 8.47
C ILE A 76 -17.96 -11.85 9.33
N ARG A 77 -19.05 -12.43 8.81
CA ARG A 77 -19.83 -13.47 9.50
C ARG A 77 -19.39 -14.86 9.09
N LEU A 78 -19.80 -15.85 9.87
CA LEU A 78 -19.45 -17.25 9.69
C LEU A 78 -19.53 -17.75 8.23
N PRO A 79 -20.60 -17.51 7.43
CA PRO A 79 -20.64 -18.03 6.05
C PRO A 79 -19.47 -17.55 5.18
N GLU A 80 -19.08 -16.27 5.31
CA GLU A 80 -17.97 -15.69 4.57
C GLU A 80 -16.61 -16.22 5.07
N VAL A 81 -16.47 -16.44 6.39
CA VAL A 81 -15.27 -17.10 6.96
C VAL A 81 -15.10 -18.51 6.40
N LEU A 82 -16.18 -19.28 6.33
CA LEU A 82 -16.15 -20.65 5.80
C LEU A 82 -15.82 -20.67 4.30
N ASP A 83 -16.38 -19.73 3.54
CA ASP A 83 -16.08 -19.55 2.12
C ASP A 83 -14.61 -19.21 1.89
N MET A 84 -14.08 -18.21 2.61
CA MET A 84 -12.68 -17.80 2.52
C MET A 84 -11.69 -18.90 2.91
N LEU A 85 -12.00 -19.69 3.93
CA LEU A 85 -11.13 -20.77 4.40
C LEU A 85 -11.32 -22.08 3.63
N GLY A 86 -12.43 -22.24 2.90
CA GLY A 86 -12.77 -23.48 2.19
C GLY A 86 -12.98 -24.69 3.10
N ILE A 87 -13.44 -24.48 4.34
CA ILE A 87 -13.62 -25.55 5.34
C ILE A 87 -15.05 -25.63 5.86
N SER A 88 -15.39 -26.78 6.44
CA SER A 88 -16.69 -26.97 7.08
C SER A 88 -16.79 -26.22 8.42
N LYS A 89 -18.02 -25.92 8.83
CA LYS A 89 -18.32 -25.33 10.15
C LYS A 89 -17.79 -26.17 11.32
N SER A 90 -17.90 -27.49 11.24
CA SER A 90 -17.39 -28.39 12.27
C SER A 90 -15.87 -28.31 12.37
N THR A 91 -15.18 -28.26 11.23
CA THR A 91 -13.72 -28.08 11.17
C THR A 91 -13.30 -26.75 11.80
N LEU A 92 -14.02 -25.66 11.52
CA LEU A 92 -13.73 -24.36 12.12
C LEU A 92 -13.84 -24.41 13.65
N TYR A 93 -14.95 -24.92 14.19
CA TYR A 93 -15.11 -25.00 15.64
C TYR A 93 -14.12 -25.98 16.29
N GLY A 94 -13.80 -27.08 15.62
CA GLY A 94 -12.74 -28.00 16.06
C GLY A 94 -11.36 -27.34 16.12
N ARG A 95 -11.11 -26.29 15.32
CA ARG A 95 -9.87 -25.50 15.41
C ARG A 95 -9.90 -24.44 16.50
N LEU A 96 -11.08 -23.97 16.89
CA LEU A 96 -11.26 -22.95 17.93
C LEU A 96 -11.31 -23.52 19.36
N ASP A 97 -11.73 -24.77 19.50
CA ASP A 97 -11.87 -25.44 20.80
C ASP A 97 -10.55 -26.04 21.29
N PRO A 98 -9.99 -25.59 22.42
CA PRO A 98 -8.76 -26.14 22.99
C PRO A 98 -8.85 -27.63 23.38
N ALA A 99 -10.05 -28.16 23.62
CA ALA A 99 -10.26 -29.56 23.94
C ALA A 99 -10.24 -30.47 22.70
N SER A 100 -10.36 -29.88 21.50
CA SER A 100 -10.36 -30.63 20.24
C SER A 100 -8.93 -31.02 19.83
N ARG A 101 -8.79 -32.24 19.28
CA ARG A 101 -7.53 -32.70 18.66
C ARG A 101 -7.07 -31.80 17.51
N SER A 102 -8.01 -31.11 16.85
CA SER A 102 -7.73 -30.23 15.72
C SER A 102 -7.51 -28.77 16.14
N TYR A 103 -7.39 -28.48 17.45
CA TYR A 103 -7.18 -27.13 17.95
C TYR A 103 -5.99 -26.46 17.27
N ASP A 104 -6.20 -25.25 16.77
CA ASP A 104 -5.15 -24.42 16.20
C ASP A 104 -5.11 -23.09 16.96
N PRO A 105 -4.09 -22.85 17.81
CA PRO A 105 -3.99 -21.61 18.57
C PRO A 105 -3.79 -20.37 17.68
N ARG A 106 -3.42 -20.55 16.39
CA ARG A 106 -3.29 -19.46 15.42
C ARG A 106 -4.62 -19.09 14.76
N MET A 107 -5.66 -19.92 14.89
CA MET A 107 -6.97 -19.65 14.31
C MET A 107 -7.57 -18.35 14.91
N PRO A 108 -7.97 -17.38 14.07
CA PRO A 108 -8.58 -16.14 14.55
C PRO A 108 -9.84 -16.39 15.37
N LYS A 109 -9.88 -15.79 16.56
CA LYS A 109 -11.00 -15.95 17.49
C LYS A 109 -12.15 -15.01 17.12
N PRO A 110 -13.41 -15.50 17.16
CA PRO A 110 -14.56 -14.63 16.96
C PRO A 110 -14.74 -13.64 18.11
N PHE A 111 -15.43 -12.54 17.82
CA PHE A 111 -15.95 -11.60 18.82
C PHE A 111 -17.42 -11.26 18.56
N LYS A 112 -18.06 -10.62 19.54
CA LYS A 112 -19.46 -10.17 19.46
C LYS A 112 -19.52 -8.70 19.06
N LEU A 113 -20.43 -8.32 18.16
CA LEU A 113 -20.65 -6.91 17.79
C LEU A 113 -21.40 -6.10 18.85
N GLY A 114 -21.94 -6.74 19.88
CA GLY A 114 -22.69 -6.09 20.94
C GLY A 114 -22.62 -6.88 22.24
N ASN A 115 -23.20 -6.32 23.29
CA ASN A 115 -23.06 -6.79 24.66
C ASN A 115 -24.02 -7.92 25.05
N SER A 116 -24.98 -8.25 24.18
CA SER A 116 -25.93 -9.35 24.42
C SER A 116 -25.37 -10.67 23.88
N ASP A 117 -25.73 -11.80 24.50
CA ASP A 117 -25.45 -13.15 23.98
C ASP A 117 -26.01 -13.37 22.57
N ARG A 118 -27.12 -12.71 22.25
CA ARG A 118 -27.77 -12.77 20.92
C ARG A 118 -27.08 -11.89 19.89
N SER A 119 -26.08 -11.11 20.27
CA SER A 119 -25.35 -10.26 19.33
C SER A 119 -24.65 -11.11 18.27
N PRO A 120 -24.54 -10.61 17.02
CA PRO A 120 -23.84 -11.33 15.97
C PRO A 120 -22.40 -11.65 16.35
N THR A 121 -22.01 -12.91 16.14
CA THR A 121 -20.62 -13.36 16.21
C THR A 121 -19.93 -13.10 14.87
N VAL A 122 -18.78 -12.44 14.91
CA VAL A 122 -18.03 -12.00 13.73
C VAL A 122 -16.53 -12.20 13.91
N TRP A 123 -15.80 -12.08 12.80
CA TRP A 123 -14.35 -12.06 12.73
C TRP A 123 -13.89 -10.82 11.97
N TRP A 124 -12.67 -10.37 12.21
CA TRP A 124 -12.05 -9.39 11.32
C TRP A 124 -11.61 -10.06 10.02
N ASN A 125 -11.94 -9.45 8.88
CA ASN A 125 -11.53 -9.93 7.57
C ASN A 125 -10.00 -10.00 7.46
N THR A 126 -9.29 -9.03 8.04
CA THR A 126 -7.83 -9.01 8.12
C THR A 126 -7.28 -10.22 8.82
N ASP A 127 -7.82 -10.59 9.98
CA ASP A 127 -7.24 -11.67 10.78
C ASP A 127 -7.34 -12.99 10.03
N ILE A 128 -8.46 -13.22 9.33
CA ILE A 128 -8.64 -14.39 8.46
C ILE A 128 -7.65 -14.38 7.28
N LYS A 129 -7.43 -13.23 6.63
CA LYS A 129 -6.44 -13.09 5.55
C LYS A 129 -5.01 -13.33 6.03
N THR A 130 -4.62 -12.69 7.13
CA THR A 130 -3.29 -12.84 7.74
C THR A 130 -3.06 -14.30 8.17
N PHE A 131 -4.08 -14.97 8.69
CA PHE A 131 -4.00 -16.39 9.00
C PHE A 131 -3.74 -17.24 7.74
N LEU A 132 -4.46 -16.99 6.64
CA LEU A 132 -4.23 -17.69 5.36
C LEU A 132 -2.81 -17.47 4.83
N GLU A 133 -2.29 -16.25 4.90
CA GLU A 133 -0.92 -15.92 4.50
C GLU A 133 0.11 -16.66 5.38
N SER A 134 -0.11 -16.70 6.69
CA SER A 134 0.72 -17.46 7.62
C SER A 134 0.71 -18.96 7.31
N CYS A 135 -0.46 -19.52 7.01
CA CYS A 135 -0.59 -20.91 6.57
C CYS A 135 0.17 -21.16 5.27
N ALA A 136 0.01 -20.30 4.27
CA ALA A 136 0.67 -20.44 2.97
C ALA A 136 2.20 -20.39 3.11
N ASN A 137 2.72 -19.44 3.89
CA ASN A 137 4.15 -19.30 4.13
C ASN A 137 4.74 -20.49 4.91
N ALA A 138 3.98 -21.07 5.85
CA ALA A 138 4.42 -22.26 6.57
C ALA A 138 4.52 -23.51 5.66
N HIS A 139 3.70 -23.59 4.60
CA HIS A 139 3.68 -24.72 3.67
C HIS A 139 4.58 -24.54 2.45
N ARG A 140 5.08 -23.33 2.19
CA ARG A 140 6.01 -23.04 1.10
C ARG A 140 7.43 -23.03 1.66
N PRO A 141 8.17 -24.15 1.66
CA PRO A 141 9.57 -24.12 2.01
C PRO A 141 10.32 -23.21 1.02
N ASN A 142 11.31 -22.48 1.55
CA ASN A 142 12.20 -21.59 0.79
C ASN A 142 12.93 -22.33 -0.34
#